data_AF-A0A7J5EC12-F1
#
_entry.id   AF-A0A7J5EC12-F1
#
_cell.length_a   1.000
_cell.length_b   1.000
_cell.length_c   1.000
_cell.angle_alpha   90.00
_cell.angle_beta   90.00
_cell.angle_gamma   90.00
#
_symmetry.space_group_name_H-M   'P 1'
#
loop_
_entity.id
_entity.type
_entity.pdbx_description
1 polymer ?
#
loop_
_entity_poly.entity_id
_entity_poly.type
_entity_poly.pdbx_seq_one_letter_code
_entity_poly.pdbx_strand_id
1 'polypeptide(L)' 'MEIIFKDEGKGFNINTVPDPTKPENILKESGRGIHIMKNFLDDLKYNFTPTGTEAILVVRLD' A
#
# COMPACT_ATOMS: atom_id res chain seq x y z
N MET A 1 -4.74 -5.70 15.78
CA MET A 1 -5.57 -6.43 14.79
C MET A 1 -4.80 -6.48 13.48
N GLU A 2 -4.79 -7.63 12.81
CA GLU A 2 -4.20 -7.77 11.47
C GLU A 2 -5.30 -8.12 10.46
N ILE A 3 -5.29 -7.45 9.31
CA ILE A 3 -6.21 -7.70 8.20
C ILE A 3 -5.36 -7.99 6.96
N ILE A 4 -5.64 -9.11 6.29
CA ILE A 4 -4.87 -9.59 5.14
C ILE A 4 -5.76 -9.62 3.90
N PHE A 5 -5.32 -8.95 2.84
CA PHE A 5 -5.95 -9.01 1.51
C PHE A 5 -4.99 -9.68 0.54
N LYS A 6 -5.51 -10.58 -0.30
CA LYS A 6 -4.73 -11.22 -1.36
C LYS A 6 -5.33 -10.93 -2.72
N ASP A 7 -4.50 -10.49 -3.65
CA ASP A 7 -4.83 -10.42 -5.08
C ASP A 7 -4.22 -11.60 -5.87
N GLU A 8 -4.57 -11.71 -7.15
CA GLU A 8 -4.03 -12.69 -8.11
C GLU A 8 -3.08 -12.04 -9.13
N GLY A 9 -2.56 -10.85 -8.82
CA GLY A 9 -1.71 -10.07 -9.71
C GLY A 9 -0.26 -10.51 -9.70
N LYS A 10 0.55 -9.91 -10.58
CA LYS A 10 2.01 -10.14 -10.65
C LYS A 10 2.81 -9.38 -9.59
N GLY A 11 2.14 -8.62 -8.73
CA GLY A 11 2.77 -7.69 -7.80
C GLY A 11 3.36 -6.46 -8.46
N PHE A 12 4.13 -5.71 -7.68
CA PHE A 12 4.74 -4.44 -8.08
C PHE A 12 5.98 -4.15 -7.24
N ASN A 13 6.86 -3.26 -7.72
CA ASN A 13 7.99 -2.77 -6.93
C ASN A 13 7.56 -1.57 -6.08
N ILE A 14 7.56 -1.74 -4.77
CA ILE A 14 7.20 -0.67 -3.81
C ILE A 14 8.11 0.56 -3.95
N ASN A 15 9.38 0.36 -4.27
CA ASN A 15 10.36 1.45 -4.37
C ASN A 15 10.14 2.33 -5.60
N THR A 16 9.32 1.90 -6.55
CA THR A 16 8.97 2.68 -7.75
C THR A 16 7.62 3.39 -7.61
N VAL A 17 6.91 3.22 -6.49
CA VAL A 17 5.62 3.89 -6.24
C VAL A 17 5.85 5.40 -6.11
N PRO A 18 5.21 6.24 -6.95
CA PRO A 18 5.39 7.68 -6.88
C PRO A 18 4.90 8.26 -5.56
N ASP A 19 5.63 9.24 -5.03
CA ASP A 19 5.20 10.01 -3.86
C ASP A 19 4.12 11.03 -4.28
N PRO A 20 2.87 10.87 -3.81
CA PRO A 20 1.77 11.75 -4.21
C PRO A 20 1.88 13.18 -3.66
N THR A 21 2.75 13.43 -2.67
CA THR A 21 2.92 14.74 -2.04
C THR A 21 3.86 15.67 -2.79
N LYS A 22 4.61 15.14 -3.76
CA LYS A 22 5.52 15.95 -4.58
C LYS A 22 4.75 16.85 -5.56
N PRO A 23 5.24 18.08 -5.85
CA PRO A 23 4.56 19.05 -6.70
C PRO A 23 4.07 18.49 -8.04
N GLU A 24 4.89 17.68 -8.71
CA GLU A 24 4.56 17.05 -9.99
C GLU A 24 3.42 16.03 -9.93
N ASN A 25 3.08 15.53 -8.73
CA ASN A 25 2.02 14.57 -8.50
C ASN A 25 0.78 15.16 -7.82
N ILE A 26 0.82 16.40 -7.30
CA ILE A 26 -0.28 17.03 -6.53
C ILE A 26 -1.59 17.05 -7.32
N LEU A 27 -1.54 17.41 -8.60
CA LEU A 27 -2.73 17.52 -9.46
C LEU A 27 -3.25 16.17 -9.99
N LYS A 28 -2.57 15.05 -9.70
CA LYS A 28 -3.06 13.72 -10.11
C LYS A 28 -4.25 13.32 -9.23
N GLU A 29 -5.32 12.89 -9.88
CA GLU A 29 -6.57 12.48 -9.22
C GLU A 29 -6.48 11.07 -8.58
N SER A 30 -5.38 10.35 -8.76
CA SER A 30 -5.20 8.97 -8.31
C SER A 30 -3.80 8.68 -7.72
N GLY A 31 -3.57 7.44 -7.28
CA GLY A 31 -2.28 7.00 -6.73
C GLY A 31 -2.05 7.34 -5.25
N ARG A 32 -3.13 7.56 -4.48
CA ARG A 32 -3.04 7.96 -3.06
C ARG A 32 -3.14 6.80 -2.07
N GLY A 33 -3.63 5.63 -2.50
CA GLY A 33 -3.98 4.53 -1.60
C GLY A 33 -2.85 4.12 -0.65
N ILE A 34 -1.65 3.83 -1.18
CA ILE A 34 -0.49 3.45 -0.36
C ILE A 34 -0.08 4.57 0.59
N HIS A 35 -0.12 5.82 0.15
CA HIS A 35 0.20 6.97 1.00
C HIS A 35 -0.80 7.11 2.15
N ILE A 36 -2.11 7.01 1.86
CA ILE A 36 -3.16 7.03 2.87
C ILE A 36 -2.93 5.90 3.88
N MET A 37 -2.76 4.66 3.40
CA MET A 37 -2.52 3.50 4.27
C MET A 37 -1.29 3.68 5.16
N LYS A 38 -0.18 4.19 4.64
CA LYS A 38 1.04 4.47 5.43
C LYS A 38 0.86 5.55 6.50
N ASN A 39 -0.10 6.46 6.35
CA ASN A 39 -0.35 7.53 7.32
C ASN A 39 -1.35 7.14 8.42
N PHE A 40 -2.30 6.25 8.11
CA PHE A 40 -3.39 5.91 9.03
C PHE A 40 -3.25 4.55 9.72
N LEU A 41 -2.45 3.64 9.16
CA LEU A 41 -2.19 2.33 9.76
C LEU A 41 -0.94 2.39 10.63
N ASP A 42 -0.87 1.52 11.63
CA ASP A 42 0.33 1.38 12.46
C ASP A 42 1.47 0.72 11.68
N ASP A 43 1.13 -0.26 10.84
CA ASP A 43 2.09 -0.91 9.95
C ASP A 43 1.38 -1.41 8.67
N LEU A 44 2.15 -1.48 7.60
CA LEU A 44 1.72 -1.96 6.29
C LEU A 44 2.82 -2.81 5.68
N LYS A 45 2.57 -4.11 5.59
CA LYS A 45 3.50 -5.08 5.03
C LYS A 45 2.96 -5.66 3.73
N TYR A 46 3.88 -6.14 2.90
CA TYR A 46 3.56 -6.83 1.65
C TYR A 46 4.29 -8.15 1.61
N ASN A 47 3.59 -9.20 1.20
CA ASN A 47 4.17 -10.48 0.84
C ASN A 47 3.89 -10.75 -0.64
N PHE A 48 4.94 -10.76 -1.46
CA PHE A 48 4.84 -11.00 -2.90
C PHE A 48 5.07 -12.48 -3.18
N THR A 49 4.11 -13.11 -3.84
CA THR A 49 4.15 -14.53 -4.18
C THR A 49 4.03 -14.72 -5.70
N PRO A 50 4.41 -15.89 -6.24
CA PRO A 50 4.17 -16.20 -7.65
C PRO A 50 2.70 -16.16 -8.09
N THR A 51 1.76 -16.24 -7.12
CA THR A 51 0.31 -16.31 -7.37
C THR A 51 -0.44 -15.03 -7.01
N GLY A 52 0.24 -13.96 -6.62
CA GLY A 52 -0.43 -12.79 -6.06
C GLY A 52 0.38 -12.00 -5.06
N THR A 53 -0.17 -10.86 -4.65
CA THR A 53 0.35 -10.05 -3.54
C THR A 53 -0.60 -10.11 -2.35
N GLU A 54 -0.03 -10.30 -1.17
CA GLU A 54 -0.74 -10.16 0.10
C GLU A 54 -0.37 -8.81 0.73
N ALA A 55 -1.37 -7.97 0.98
CA ALA A 55 -1.23 -6.75 1.77
C ALA A 55 -1.71 -7.01 3.19
N ILE A 56 -0.83 -6.79 4.16
CA ILE A 56 -1.06 -7.05 5.58
C ILE A 56 -1.13 -5.69 6.28
N LEU A 57 -2.33 -5.33 6.73
CA LEU A 57 -2.62 -4.08 7.42
C LEU A 57 -2.63 -4.36 8.93
N VAL A 58 -1.83 -3.61 9.69
CA VAL A 58 -1.78 -3.70 11.14
C VAL A 58 -2.44 -2.46 11.73
N VAL A 59 -3.45 -2.68 12.57
CA VAL A 59 -4.20 -1.62 13.27
C VAL A 59 -4.29 -1.96 14.75
N ARG A 60 -3.87 -1.04 15.61
CA ARG A 60 -4.09 -1.08 17.06
C ARG A 60 -5.48 -0.51 17.35
N LEU A 61 -6.22 -1.23 18.20
CA LEU A 61 -7.53 -0.82 18.67
C LEU A 61 -7.32 -0.45 20.13
N ASP A 62 -7.17 0.84 20.37
CA ASP A 62 -7.01 1.43 21.70
C ASP A 62 -8.38 1.75 22.32
#